data_AF-A0A933CZA2-F1
#
_entry.id   AF-A0A933CZA2-F1
#
_cell.length_a   1.000
_cell.length_b   1.000
_cell.length_c   1.000
_cell.angle_alpha   90.00
_cell.angle_beta   90.00
_cell.angle_gamma   90.00
#
_symmetry.space_group_name_H-M   'P 1'
#
loop_
_entity.id
_entity.type
_entity.pdbx_description
1 polymer ?
#
loop_
_entity_poly.entity_id
_entity_poly.type
_entity_poly.pdbx_seq_one_letter_code
_entity_poly.pdbx_strand_id
1 'polypeptide(L)'
;MARRIKRYPPCEICGKTPATSFSWFQKYNDESGLSGEWKFVCACTSGFETYYVEFESFFSSPAETASWLAHLRGKSWMDWNDFANMMRRFEHVSKKAA
;
A
#
# COMPACT_ATOMS: atom_id res chain seq x y z
N MET A 1 3.93 18.27 -12.12
CA MET A 1 5.22 18.10 -11.41
C MET A 1 5.15 16.82 -10.60
N ALA A 2 5.97 15.81 -10.92
CA ALA A 2 5.99 14.55 -10.17
C ALA A 2 6.65 14.78 -8.80
N ARG A 3 5.95 14.39 -7.72
CA ARG A 3 6.46 14.53 -6.34
C ARG A 3 7.56 13.48 -6.16
N ARG A 4 8.84 13.88 -6.11
CA ARG A 4 9.95 12.94 -5.83
C ARG A 4 9.79 12.41 -4.39
N ILE A 5 9.53 11.11 -4.27
CA ILE A 5 9.49 10.42 -2.98
C ILE A 5 10.94 10.29 -2.49
N LYS A 6 11.29 10.99 -1.42
CA LYS A 6 12.67 11.02 -0.89
C LYS A 6 13.07 9.71 -0.22
N ARG A 7 12.13 8.98 0.40
CA ARG A 7 12.32 7.65 1.02
C ARG A 7 11.00 6.88 1.08
N TYR A 8 11.06 5.58 0.81
CA TYR A 8 9.96 4.66 1.08
C TYR A 8 9.98 4.20 2.55
N PRO A 9 8.81 3.90 3.16
CA PRO A 9 8.74 3.35 4.52
C PRO A 9 9.42 1.98 4.61
N PRO A 10 9.85 1.54 5.81
CA PRO A 10 10.34 0.18 5.99
C PRO A 10 9.21 -0.83 5.74
N CYS A 11 9.58 -2.03 5.29
CA CYS A 11 8.63 -3.14 5.21
C CYS A 11 8.09 -3.47 6.61
N GLU A 12 6.77 -3.49 6.75
CA GLU A 12 6.06 -3.75 8.01
C GLU A 12 6.07 -5.24 8.39
N ILE A 13 6.56 -6.13 7.52
CA ILE A 13 6.69 -7.57 7.80
C ILE A 13 8.10 -7.94 8.21
N CYS A 14 9.12 -7.63 7.40
CA CYS A 14 10.49 -8.01 7.71
C CYS A 14 11.28 -6.94 8.47
N GLY A 15 10.89 -5.66 8.37
CA GLY A 15 11.60 -4.52 8.98
C GLY A 15 13.01 -4.25 8.43
N LYS A 16 13.52 -5.06 7.50
CA LYS A 16 14.93 -5.05 7.07
C LYS A 16 15.20 -4.13 5.87
N THR A 17 14.24 -4.01 4.96
CA THR A 17 14.40 -3.23 3.72
C THR A 17 13.27 -2.23 3.57
N PRO A 18 13.46 -1.16 2.79
CA PRO A 18 12.36 -0.32 2.34
C PRO A 18 11.30 -1.16 1.65
N ALA A 19 10.04 -0.79 1.86
CA ALA A 19 8.92 -1.30 1.11
C ALA A 19 9.00 -0.82 -0.35
N THR A 20 8.49 -1.64 -1.25
CA THR A 20 8.41 -1.37 -2.70
C THR A 20 6.96 -1.33 -3.18
N SER A 21 6.04 -1.87 -2.37
CA SER A 21 4.62 -1.92 -2.63
C SER A 21 3.83 -1.68 -1.34
N PHE A 22 2.55 -1.40 -1.52
CA PHE A 22 1.55 -1.62 -0.49
C PHE A 22 0.67 -2.80 -0.88
N SER A 23 0.42 -3.66 0.09
CA SER A 23 -0.29 -4.91 -0.12
C SER A 23 -1.39 -5.07 0.91
N TRP A 24 -2.51 -5.61 0.44
CA TRP A 24 -3.65 -5.95 1.27
C TRP A 24 -3.54 -7.41 1.69
N PHE A 25 -3.71 -7.63 2.99
CA PHE A 25 -3.73 -8.93 3.64
C PHE A 25 -5.11 -9.19 4.21
N GLN A 26 -5.73 -10.30 3.85
CA GLN A 26 -6.96 -10.74 4.49
C GLN A 26 -6.71 -11.08 5.97
N LYS A 27 -7.64 -10.70 6.85
CA LYS A 27 -7.57 -11.12 8.25
C LYS A 27 -7.93 -12.60 8.37
N TYR A 28 -7.08 -13.35 9.06
CA TYR A 28 -7.16 -14.82 9.15
C TYR A 28 -8.48 -15.35 9.75
N ASN A 29 -9.18 -14.54 10.54
CA ASN A 29 -10.43 -14.92 11.22
C ASN A 29 -11.69 -14.33 10.55
N ASP A 30 -11.57 -13.79 9.35
CA ASP A 30 -12.71 -13.25 8.62
C ASP A 30 -13.10 -14.16 7.44
N GLU A 31 -14.09 -15.00 7.70
CA GLU A 31 -14.68 -15.91 6.71
C GLU A 31 -15.39 -15.17 5.57
N SER A 32 -15.78 -13.90 5.78
CA SER A 32 -16.38 -13.10 4.71
C SER A 32 -15.37 -12.67 3.65
N GLY A 33 -14.08 -12.63 3.99
CA GLY A 33 -13.01 -12.11 3.14
C GLY A 33 -13.13 -10.64 2.80
N LEU A 34 -13.91 -9.88 3.57
CA LEU A 34 -14.16 -8.46 3.34
C LEU A 34 -13.31 -7.56 4.23
N SER A 35 -12.66 -8.12 5.26
CA SER A 35 -11.79 -7.40 6.17
C SER A 35 -10.34 -7.83 6.01
N GLY A 36 -9.49 -6.83 6.02
CA GLY A 36 -8.05 -6.99 5.88
C GLY A 36 -7.32 -5.79 6.40
N GLU A 37 -6.06 -5.71 6.06
CA GLU A 37 -5.19 -4.58 6.38
C GLU A 37 -4.19 -4.34 5.25
N TRP A 38 -3.97 -3.06 4.98
CA TRP A 38 -2.99 -2.55 4.06
C TRP A 38 -1.67 -2.33 4.79
N LYS A 39 -0.62 -2.95 4.26
CA LYS A 39 0.74 -2.86 4.77
C LYS A 39 1.73 -2.46 3.70
N PHE A 40 2.78 -1.77 4.10
CA PHE A 40 3.96 -1.54 3.27
C PHE A 40 4.85 -2.77 3.28
N VAL A 41 5.12 -3.34 2.11
CA VAL A 41 5.88 -4.57 2.00
C VAL A 41 6.95 -4.51 0.93
N CYS A 42 7.90 -5.42 1.04
CA CYS A 42 8.91 -5.70 0.03
C CYS A 42 8.74 -7.15 -0.46
N ALA A 43 9.61 -7.61 -1.36
CA ALA A 43 9.52 -8.95 -1.94
C ALA A 43 9.50 -10.14 -0.95
N CYS A 44 9.79 -9.91 0.35
CA CYS A 44 9.75 -10.94 1.38
C CYS A 44 8.37 -11.58 1.62
N THR A 45 7.29 -10.96 1.16
CA THR A 45 5.90 -11.39 1.38
C THR A 45 5.24 -11.98 0.13
N SER A 46 6.00 -12.11 -0.96
CA SER A 46 5.52 -12.74 -2.19
C SER A 46 4.96 -14.14 -1.89
N GLY A 47 3.64 -14.29 -2.05
CA GLY A 47 2.90 -15.54 -1.76
C GLY A 47 1.92 -15.50 -0.59
N PHE A 48 2.02 -14.50 0.31
CA PHE A 48 1.05 -14.31 1.41
C PHE A 48 0.13 -13.11 1.20
N GLU A 49 0.49 -12.24 0.27
CA GLU A 49 -0.29 -11.06 -0.12
C GLU A 49 -1.50 -11.48 -0.94
N THR A 50 -2.67 -10.95 -0.61
CA THR A 50 -3.88 -11.21 -1.41
C THR A 50 -4.01 -10.22 -2.57
N TYR A 51 -3.49 -9.00 -2.39
CA TYR A 51 -3.44 -7.99 -3.44
C TYR A 51 -2.26 -7.05 -3.20
N TYR A 52 -1.58 -6.61 -4.27
CA TYR A 52 -0.44 -5.69 -4.16
C TYR A 52 -0.49 -4.58 -5.19
N VAL A 53 0.06 -3.43 -4.83
CA VAL A 53 0.24 -2.28 -5.71
C VAL A 53 1.63 -1.72 -5.50
N GLU A 54 2.40 -1.67 -6.58
CA GLU A 54 3.77 -1.15 -6.54
C GLU A 54 3.77 0.37 -6.44
N PHE A 55 4.69 0.91 -5.62
CA PHE A 55 4.83 2.35 -5.47
C PHE A 55 5.19 3.03 -6.79
N GLU A 56 6.09 2.44 -7.57
CA GLU A 56 6.53 3.02 -8.85
C GLU A 56 5.37 3.13 -9.84
N SER A 57 4.49 2.12 -9.89
CA SER A 57 3.27 2.19 -10.69
C SER A 57 2.31 3.24 -10.16
N PHE A 58 1.97 3.18 -8.87
CA PHE A 58 0.94 4.04 -8.27
C PHE A 58 1.32 5.53 -8.27
N PHE A 59 2.58 5.86 -8.02
CA PHE A 59 3.07 7.24 -7.89
C PHE A 59 3.76 7.77 -9.16
N SER A 60 3.82 6.99 -10.24
CA SER A 60 4.44 7.41 -11.51
C SER A 60 3.85 8.72 -12.05
N SER A 61 2.52 8.88 -11.95
CA SER A 61 1.82 10.09 -12.37
C SER A 61 0.48 10.24 -11.64
N PRO A 62 -0.10 11.47 -11.59
CA PRO A 62 -1.45 11.66 -11.06
C PRO A 62 -2.52 10.85 -11.80
N ALA A 63 -2.34 10.60 -13.11
CA ALA A 63 -3.26 9.79 -13.91
C ALA A 63 -3.22 8.32 -13.50
N GLU A 64 -2.02 7.78 -13.26
CA GLU A 64 -1.85 6.40 -12.79
C GLU A 64 -2.39 6.23 -11.37
N THR A 65 -2.15 7.19 -10.47
CA THR A 65 -2.77 7.22 -9.15
C THR A 65 -4.30 7.16 -9.27
N ALA A 66 -4.91 8.01 -10.11
CA ALA A 66 -6.36 8.02 -10.31
C ALA A 66 -6.88 6.70 -10.91
N SER A 67 -6.14 6.11 -11.85
CA SER A 67 -6.47 4.80 -12.46
C SER A 67 -6.49 3.69 -11.41
N TRP A 68 -5.47 3.62 -10.55
CA TRP A 68 -5.43 2.66 -9.44
C TRP A 68 -6.56 2.88 -8.44
N LEU A 69 -6.84 4.12 -8.06
CA LEU A 69 -7.95 4.42 -7.15
C LEU A 69 -9.31 4.01 -7.75
N ALA A 70 -9.51 4.24 -9.04
CA ALA A 70 -10.71 3.80 -9.75
C ALA A 70 -10.81 2.27 -9.80
N HIS A 71 -9.68 1.58 -10.04
CA HIS A 71 -9.63 0.12 -10.03
C HIS A 71 -9.97 -0.46 -8.65
N LEU A 72 -9.42 0.12 -7.57
CA LEU A 72 -9.69 -0.30 -6.19
C LEU A 72 -11.14 -0.05 -5.76
N ARG A 73 -11.79 0.99 -6.29
CA ARG A 73 -13.21 1.28 -6.02
C ARG A 73 -14.16 0.17 -6.43
N GLY A 74 -13.79 -0.64 -7.42
CA GLY A 74 -14.60 -1.78 -7.85
C GLY A 74 -14.50 -3.02 -6.95
N LYS A 75 -13.65 -3.02 -5.92
CA LYS A 75 -13.40 -4.19 -5.07
C LYS A 75 -14.27 -4.15 -3.81
N SER A 76 -15.02 -5.23 -3.56
CA SER A 76 -15.91 -5.34 -2.39
C SER A 76 -15.18 -5.41 -1.05
N TRP A 77 -13.93 -5.90 -1.05
CA TRP A 77 -13.06 -6.01 0.12
C TRP A 77 -12.24 -4.73 0.41
N MET A 78 -12.42 -3.68 -0.40
CA MET A 78 -11.63 -2.46 -0.26
C MET A 78 -12.05 -1.68 0.99
N ASP A 79 -11.18 -1.69 2.00
CA ASP A 79 -11.30 -0.80 3.16
C ASP A 79 -10.61 0.54 2.88
N TRP A 80 -11.42 1.55 2.53
CA TRP A 80 -10.93 2.91 2.28
C TRP A 80 -10.40 3.62 3.52
N ASN A 81 -10.90 3.29 4.71
CA ASN A 81 -10.43 3.89 5.94
C ASN A 81 -9.02 3.40 6.27
N ASP A 82 -8.81 2.09 6.15
CA ASP A 82 -7.49 1.49 6.36
C ASP A 82 -6.48 1.94 5.28
N PHE A 83 -6.91 1.98 4.03
CA PHE A 83 -6.09 2.54 2.94
C PHE A 83 -5.70 4.01 3.20
N ALA A 84 -6.64 4.85 3.63
CA ALA A 84 -6.37 6.24 3.97
C ALA A 84 -5.46 6.38 5.21
N ASN A 85 -5.58 5.49 6.19
CA ASN A 85 -4.66 5.41 7.32
C ASN A 85 -3.24 5.09 6.84
N MET A 86 -3.09 4.08 5.99
CA MET A 86 -1.81 3.72 5.37
C MET A 86 -1.21 4.91 4.61
N MET A 87 -1.97 5.58 3.74
CA MET A 87 -1.47 6.75 3.00
C MET A 87 -1.01 7.90 3.90
N ARG A 88 -1.68 8.12 5.04
CA ARG A 88 -1.22 9.07 6.07
C ARG A 88 0.10 8.64 6.70
N ARG A 89 0.29 7.35 7.02
CA ARG A 89 1.57 6.80 7.50
C ARG A 89 2.68 7.01 6.46
N PHE A 90 2.39 6.77 5.19
CA PHE A 90 3.33 6.98 4.08
C PHE A 90 3.81 8.43 4.02
N GLU A 91 2.88 9.39 4.08
CA GLU A 91 3.20 10.81 4.02
C GLU A 91 4.06 11.25 5.21
N HIS A 92 3.74 10.78 6.42
CA HIS A 92 4.50 11.11 7.63
C HIS A 92 5.95 10.63 7.55
N VAL A 93 6.17 9.40 7.09
CA VAL A 93 7.53 8.84 6.91
C VAL A 93 8.28 9.58 5.80
N SER A 94 7.59 9.89 4.70
CA SER A 94 8.19 10.63 3.57
C SER A 94 8.60 12.06 3.94
N LYS A 95 7.87 12.71 4.87
CA LYS A 95 8.16 14.07 5.36
C LYS A 95 9.27 14.10 6.42
N LYS A 96 9.35 13.13 7.32
CA LYS A 96 10.43 13.07 8.34
C LYS A 96 11.85 12.92 7.76
N ALA A 97 11.96 12.47 6.52
CA ALA A 97 13.22 12.32 5.81
C ALA A 97 13.58 13.54 4.93
N ALA A 98 12.79 14.62 4.97
CA ALA A 98 12.94 15.80 4.12
C ALA A 98 13.70 16.92 4.82
#